data_AF-A0A954WII4-F1
#
_entry.id   AF-A0A954WII4-F1
#
_cell.length_a   1.000
_cell.length_b   1.000
_cell.length_c   1.000
_cell.angle_alpha   90.00
_cell.angle_beta   90.00
_cell.angle_gamma   90.00
#
_symmetry.space_group_name_H-M   'P 1'
#
loop_
_entity.id
_entity.type
_entity.pdbx_description
1 polymer ?
#
loop_
_entity_poly.entity_id
_entity_poly.type
_entity_poly.pdbx_seq_one_letter_code
_entity_poly.pdbx_strand_id
1 'polypeptide(L)'
;MHTKRPFVCGAALSLACGLAWGCLSPISLWADEPLKGGGPASADDVRIGTLLAQLGNPEFAARERATEQLIRIGMPALPALEGGLDQSDREIRYRCERILAIVREVDFRRRLNEFLNNPDKSDGMGLPSWESYRDRIGEEPEARQIFVEMQKATPELLETLEHNPAATPEIVAARVAVLQQGLQNPTDRREPTVGAVAALLFAAGQENINIDHNTSSYVYQFVYQKGFREAITAGPQRETLRRLLGGWIRRADGDTAYQGMIPAVHYELPEGLQPAIRTLSQPNLAQQHARLYAILVVAKLGNRRQIELLEQQLDDKLAYGGNQKINNVEYQSQMRDIALAALWHLVDEDPKDHGFDHIRPTPQTVFDVSSVGFANDESRQKALDDWKQFRAKQKASDDNGPAKEADAEADGS
;
A
#
# COMPACT_ATOMS: atom_id res chain seq x y z
N MET A 1 -14.96 -54.29 15.39
CA MET A 1 -15.83 -55.34 15.94
C MET A 1 -15.86 -55.21 17.46
N HIS A 2 -17.06 -54.99 18.00
CA HIS A 2 -17.56 -55.22 19.37
C HIS A 2 -16.76 -54.73 20.61
N THR A 3 -17.18 -53.58 21.20
CA THR A 3 -18.07 -53.41 22.40
C THR A 3 -17.35 -53.63 23.73
N LYS A 4 -17.43 -52.74 24.73
CA LYS A 4 -18.66 -52.40 25.49
C LYS A 4 -18.50 -51.07 26.26
N ARG A 5 -19.61 -50.32 26.37
CA ARG A 5 -19.89 -49.31 27.41
C ARG A 5 -20.27 -50.00 28.73
N PRO A 6 -20.41 -49.23 29.82
CA PRO A 6 -21.71 -49.20 30.48
C PRO A 6 -22.28 -47.80 30.71
N PHE A 7 -23.62 -47.77 30.67
CA PHE A 7 -24.58 -46.75 31.08
C PHE A 7 -24.80 -46.82 32.61
N VAL A 8 -25.24 -45.76 33.29
CA VAL A 8 -26.58 -45.53 33.93
C VAL A 8 -26.30 -44.52 35.08
N CYS A 9 -27.12 -43.57 35.55
CA CYS A 9 -28.38 -42.89 35.17
C CYS A 9 -28.78 -42.00 36.39
N GLY A 10 -29.61 -40.97 36.17
CA GLY A 10 -30.50 -40.35 37.18
C GLY A 10 -30.02 -39.00 37.76
N ALA A 11 -30.58 -37.80 37.53
CA ALA A 11 -31.96 -37.27 37.39
C ALA A 11 -32.46 -36.54 38.65
N ALA A 12 -32.79 -35.24 38.51
CA ALA A 12 -33.78 -34.45 39.27
C ALA A 12 -33.86 -33.05 38.59
N LEU A 13 -34.87 -32.69 37.76
CA LEU A 13 -36.29 -32.38 38.01
C LEU A 13 -36.55 -31.28 39.03
N SER A 14 -36.98 -30.10 38.56
CA SER A 14 -37.92 -29.22 39.26
C SER A 14 -38.71 -28.37 38.26
N LEU A 15 -40.01 -28.65 38.22
CA LEU A 15 -41.06 -27.86 37.59
C LEU A 15 -41.31 -26.58 38.39
N ALA A 16 -41.67 -25.50 37.68
CA ALA A 16 -42.59 -24.49 38.20
C ALA A 16 -43.57 -24.08 37.09
N CYS A 17 -44.82 -24.54 37.23
CA CYS A 17 -45.99 -24.09 36.49
C CYS A 17 -46.39 -22.68 36.94
N GLY A 18 -46.70 -21.81 35.97
CA GLY A 18 -47.45 -20.57 36.18
C GLY A 18 -48.33 -20.31 34.95
N LEU A 19 -49.59 -20.75 35.03
CA LEU A 19 -50.63 -20.54 34.03
C LEU A 19 -51.10 -19.08 34.08
N ALA A 20 -51.05 -18.39 32.94
CA ALA A 20 -51.89 -17.22 32.68
C ALA A 20 -52.58 -17.39 31.33
N TRP A 21 -53.90 -17.46 31.39
CA TRP A 21 -54.85 -17.59 30.30
C TRP A 21 -54.88 -16.32 29.43
N GLY A 22 -55.01 -16.52 28.12
CA GLY A 22 -55.91 -15.69 27.30
C GLY A 22 -55.27 -14.55 26.52
N CYS A 23 -54.89 -14.82 25.27
CA CYS A 23 -55.35 -14.05 24.10
C CYS A 23 -54.89 -14.79 22.82
N LEU A 24 -55.81 -15.55 22.24
CA LEU A 24 -55.70 -16.07 20.87
C LEU A 24 -55.64 -14.87 19.91
N SER A 25 -54.52 -14.69 19.22
CA SER A 25 -54.47 -13.93 17.96
C SER A 25 -53.99 -14.87 16.86
N PRO A 26 -54.69 -14.93 15.71
CA PRO A 26 -54.38 -15.88 14.66
C PRO A 26 -53.06 -15.50 13.99
N ILE A 27 -52.25 -16.53 13.74
CA ILE A 27 -51.16 -16.55 12.77
C ILE A 27 -51.76 -16.11 11.43
N SER A 28 -51.61 -14.83 11.11
CA SER A 28 -51.90 -14.30 9.79
C SER A 28 -50.68 -14.56 8.95
N LEU A 29 -50.84 -15.45 7.96
CA LEU A 29 -50.01 -15.49 6.76
C LEU A 29 -49.78 -14.03 6.30
N TRP A 30 -48.55 -13.56 6.36
CA TRP A 30 -48.15 -12.40 5.56
C TRP A 30 -48.19 -12.84 4.11
N ALA A 31 -49.30 -12.50 3.46
CA ALA A 31 -49.35 -12.34 2.03
C ALA A 31 -48.39 -11.20 1.65
N ASP A 32 -47.53 -11.44 0.66
CA ASP A 32 -46.77 -10.40 -0.03
C ASP A 32 -47.71 -9.25 -0.41
N GLU A 33 -47.51 -8.07 0.18
CA GLU A 33 -47.98 -6.83 -0.41
C GLU A 33 -47.14 -6.57 -1.68
N PRO A 34 -47.75 -6.50 -2.88
CA PRO A 34 -47.01 -6.07 -4.04
C PRO A 34 -46.65 -4.59 -3.86
N LEU A 35 -45.36 -4.28 -4.00
CA LEU A 35 -44.83 -2.92 -4.08
C LEU A 35 -45.64 -2.11 -5.12
N LYS A 36 -46.54 -1.26 -4.63
CA LYS A 36 -47.22 -0.25 -5.44
C LYS A 36 -46.22 0.87 -5.77
N GLY A 37 -45.60 0.74 -6.93
CA GLY A 37 -44.73 1.75 -7.53
C GLY A 37 -44.73 1.67 -9.05
N GLY A 38 -45.90 1.76 -9.67
CA GLY A 38 -46.06 1.77 -11.13
C GLY A 38 -46.63 3.08 -11.63
N GLY A 39 -45.80 4.11 -11.76
CA GLY A 39 -46.11 5.23 -12.68
C GLY A 39 -46.09 4.74 -14.13
N PRO A 40 -46.77 5.40 -15.09
CA PRO A 40 -46.69 5.00 -16.49
C PRO A 40 -45.23 5.04 -16.97
N ALA A 41 -44.80 3.97 -17.64
CA ALA A 41 -43.47 3.88 -18.23
C ALA A 41 -43.20 5.12 -19.10
N SER A 42 -42.03 5.73 -18.93
CA SER A 42 -41.67 6.91 -19.71
C SER A 42 -41.57 6.54 -21.20
N ALA A 43 -41.71 7.53 -22.09
CA ALA A 43 -41.56 7.29 -23.53
C ALA A 43 -40.18 6.68 -23.87
N ASP A 44 -39.15 7.00 -23.08
CA ASP A 44 -37.83 6.43 -23.20
C ASP A 44 -37.76 4.97 -22.74
N ASP A 45 -38.47 4.59 -21.67
CA ASP A 45 -38.56 3.19 -21.23
C ASP A 45 -39.24 2.30 -22.28
N VAL A 46 -40.32 2.80 -22.88
CA VAL A 46 -41.02 2.10 -23.98
C VAL A 46 -40.11 1.94 -25.20
N ARG A 47 -39.33 2.98 -25.53
CA ARG A 47 -38.35 2.93 -26.62
C ARG A 47 -37.26 1.89 -26.33
N ILE A 48 -36.68 1.92 -25.13
CA ILE A 48 -35.62 0.98 -24.71
C ILE A 48 -36.15 -0.46 -24.75
N GLY A 49 -37.36 -0.72 -24.23
CA GLY A 49 -37.98 -2.04 -24.27
C GLY A 49 -38.21 -2.56 -25.70
N THR A 50 -38.61 -1.67 -26.62
CA THR A 50 -38.77 -2.02 -28.04
C THR A 50 -37.42 -2.39 -28.68
N LEU A 51 -36.38 -1.61 -28.40
CA LEU A 51 -35.03 -1.90 -28.90
C LEU A 51 -34.48 -3.22 -28.33
N LEU A 52 -34.76 -3.51 -27.06
CA LEU A 52 -34.38 -4.76 -26.41
C LEU A 52 -34.99 -5.96 -27.14
N ALA A 53 -36.30 -5.91 -27.45
CA ALA A 53 -36.97 -6.96 -28.21
C ALA A 53 -36.37 -7.12 -29.63
N GLN A 54 -35.95 -6.02 -30.26
CA GLN A 54 -35.32 -6.04 -31.59
C GLN A 54 -33.92 -6.68 -31.60
N LEU A 55 -33.27 -6.87 -30.44
CA LEU A 55 -32.02 -7.62 -30.35
C LEU A 55 -32.18 -9.11 -30.71
N GLY A 56 -33.38 -9.67 -30.60
CA GLY A 56 -33.71 -11.05 -31.01
C GLY A 56 -34.30 -11.14 -32.43
N ASN A 57 -34.34 -10.03 -33.17
CA ASN A 57 -34.99 -10.02 -34.49
C ASN A 57 -34.26 -10.95 -35.48
N PRO A 58 -34.95 -11.72 -36.34
CA PRO A 58 -34.30 -12.59 -37.33
C PRO A 58 -33.40 -11.81 -38.33
N GLU A 59 -33.76 -10.56 -38.64
CA GLU A 59 -33.00 -9.70 -39.54
C GLU A 59 -31.77 -9.11 -38.84
N PHE A 60 -30.57 -9.45 -39.33
CA PHE A 60 -29.31 -8.96 -38.77
C PHE A 60 -29.23 -7.42 -38.72
N ALA A 61 -29.66 -6.75 -39.79
CA ALA A 61 -29.65 -5.29 -39.86
C ALA A 61 -30.57 -4.63 -38.81
N ALA A 62 -31.66 -5.28 -38.40
CA ALA A 62 -32.51 -4.80 -37.33
C ALA A 62 -31.81 -4.95 -35.96
N ARG A 63 -31.12 -6.07 -35.73
CA ARG A 63 -30.34 -6.31 -34.50
C ARG A 63 -29.20 -5.31 -34.34
N GLU A 64 -28.46 -5.03 -35.41
CA GLU A 64 -27.35 -4.06 -35.38
C GLU A 64 -27.87 -2.63 -35.11
N ARG A 65 -28.96 -2.21 -35.76
CA ARG A 65 -29.59 -0.91 -35.48
C ARG A 65 -30.04 -0.77 -34.03
N ALA A 66 -30.67 -1.81 -33.47
CA ALA A 66 -31.08 -1.82 -32.08
C ALA A 66 -29.87 -1.76 -31.13
N THR A 67 -28.81 -2.50 -31.44
CA THR A 67 -27.54 -2.50 -30.69
C THR A 67 -26.94 -1.09 -30.66
N GLU A 68 -26.78 -0.45 -31.82
CA GLU A 68 -26.23 0.90 -31.91
C GLU A 68 -27.09 1.92 -31.15
N GLN A 69 -28.42 1.82 -31.25
CA GLN A 69 -29.30 2.75 -30.55
C GLN A 69 -29.25 2.58 -29.03
N LEU A 70 -29.19 1.35 -28.52
CA LEU A 70 -29.04 1.11 -27.08
C LEU A 70 -27.69 1.63 -26.56
N ILE A 71 -26.60 1.45 -27.32
CA ILE A 71 -25.30 2.05 -26.99
C ILE A 71 -25.38 3.58 -26.96
N ARG A 72 -26.05 4.20 -27.94
CA ARG A 72 -26.23 5.67 -27.99
C ARG A 72 -27.09 6.20 -26.85
N ILE A 73 -28.06 5.42 -26.37
CA ILE A 73 -28.86 5.78 -25.19
C ILE A 73 -27.97 5.81 -23.95
N GLY A 74 -27.08 4.83 -23.78
CA GLY A 74 -26.11 4.81 -22.68
C GLY A 74 -26.73 4.40 -21.34
N MET A 75 -26.36 5.09 -20.25
CA MET A 75 -26.75 4.73 -18.87
C MET A 75 -28.27 4.54 -18.63
N PRO A 76 -29.18 5.32 -19.25
CA PRO A 76 -30.62 5.06 -19.11
C PRO A 76 -31.07 3.67 -19.58
N ALA A 77 -30.34 3.03 -20.50
CA ALA A 77 -30.67 1.66 -20.96
C ALA A 77 -30.20 0.56 -20.00
N LEU A 78 -29.39 0.88 -18.98
CA LEU A 78 -28.71 -0.10 -18.13
C LEU A 78 -29.68 -1.08 -17.44
N PRO A 79 -30.77 -0.64 -16.77
CA PRO A 79 -31.67 -1.56 -16.07
C PRO A 79 -32.37 -2.55 -17.02
N ALA A 80 -32.74 -2.09 -18.22
CA ALA A 80 -33.38 -2.94 -19.23
C ALA A 80 -32.40 -3.95 -19.84
N LEU A 81 -31.14 -3.53 -20.04
CA LEU A 81 -30.08 -4.41 -20.54
C LEU A 81 -29.69 -5.47 -19.50
N GLU A 82 -29.66 -5.12 -18.20
CA GLU A 82 -29.46 -6.07 -17.10
C GLU A 82 -30.59 -7.10 -17.04
N GLY A 83 -31.85 -6.67 -17.11
CA GLY A 83 -32.98 -7.61 -17.25
C GLY A 83 -32.96 -8.42 -18.55
N GLY A 84 -32.24 -7.94 -19.57
CA GLY A 84 -31.98 -8.66 -20.82
C GLY A 84 -31.09 -9.90 -20.66
N LEU A 85 -30.29 -9.97 -19.59
CA LEU A 85 -29.42 -11.12 -19.29
C LEU A 85 -30.21 -12.36 -18.84
N ASP A 86 -31.44 -12.16 -18.35
CA ASP A 86 -32.32 -13.26 -17.90
C ASP A 86 -33.31 -13.72 -18.98
N GLN A 87 -33.26 -13.13 -20.18
CA GLN A 87 -34.16 -13.48 -21.29
C GLN A 87 -33.92 -14.90 -21.78
N SER A 88 -34.98 -15.60 -22.21
CA SER A 88 -34.86 -16.96 -22.74
C SER A 88 -34.10 -17.03 -24.07
N ASP A 89 -34.16 -15.97 -24.87
CA ASP A 89 -33.44 -15.86 -26.14
C ASP A 89 -31.94 -15.65 -25.92
N ARG A 90 -31.13 -16.58 -26.46
CA ARG A 90 -29.67 -16.54 -26.36
C ARG A 90 -29.05 -15.36 -27.09
N GLU A 91 -29.62 -14.94 -28.22
CA GLU A 91 -29.10 -13.79 -28.99
C GLU A 91 -29.30 -12.50 -28.19
N ILE A 92 -30.47 -12.34 -27.55
CA ILE A 92 -30.76 -11.19 -26.69
C ILE A 92 -29.77 -11.15 -25.52
N ARG A 93 -29.58 -12.26 -24.79
CA ARG A 93 -28.62 -12.32 -23.66
C ARG A 93 -27.22 -11.91 -24.09
N TYR A 94 -26.71 -12.51 -25.17
CA TYR A 94 -25.37 -12.25 -25.69
C TYR A 94 -25.16 -10.79 -26.09
N ARG A 95 -26.15 -10.18 -26.76
CA ARG A 95 -26.07 -8.76 -27.15
C ARG A 95 -26.19 -7.83 -25.95
N CYS A 96 -27.06 -8.13 -25.00
CA CYS A 96 -27.19 -7.36 -23.77
C CYS A 96 -25.88 -7.32 -22.99
N GLU A 97 -25.21 -8.47 -22.83
CA GLU A 97 -23.89 -8.56 -22.18
C GLU A 97 -22.85 -7.65 -22.86
N ARG A 98 -22.78 -7.70 -24.20
CA ARG A 98 -21.86 -6.86 -24.98
C ARG A 98 -22.19 -5.37 -24.91
N ILE A 99 -23.47 -5.02 -25.00
CA ILE A 99 -23.92 -3.63 -24.91
C ILE A 99 -23.63 -3.08 -23.51
N LEU A 100 -23.90 -3.84 -22.45
CA LEU A 100 -23.58 -3.46 -21.07
C LEU A 100 -22.10 -3.14 -20.89
N ALA A 101 -21.21 -4.01 -21.39
CA ALA A 101 -19.77 -3.78 -21.31
C ALA A 101 -19.37 -2.45 -21.99
N ILE A 102 -19.93 -2.17 -23.17
CA ILE A 102 -19.65 -0.92 -23.91
C ILE A 102 -20.22 0.29 -23.16
N VAL A 103 -21.48 0.24 -22.73
CA VAL A 103 -22.16 1.36 -22.06
C VAL A 103 -21.45 1.72 -20.75
N ARG A 104 -21.11 0.72 -19.93
CA ARG A 104 -20.38 0.94 -18.67
C ARG A 104 -19.00 1.55 -18.92
N GLU A 105 -18.27 1.08 -19.94
CA GLU A 105 -16.96 1.62 -20.30
C GLU A 105 -17.05 3.08 -20.81
N VAL A 106 -18.03 3.39 -21.67
CA VAL A 106 -18.24 4.77 -22.15
C VAL A 106 -18.59 5.70 -20.99
N ASP A 107 -19.50 5.29 -20.09
CA ASP A 107 -19.86 6.08 -18.93
C ASP A 107 -18.67 6.28 -17.97
N PHE A 108 -17.89 5.23 -17.72
CA PHE A 108 -16.71 5.32 -16.87
C PHE A 108 -15.69 6.33 -17.43
N ARG A 109 -15.39 6.29 -18.73
CA ARG A 109 -14.51 7.29 -19.37
C ARG A 109 -15.07 8.71 -19.28
N ARG A 110 -16.39 8.87 -19.47
CA ARG A 110 -17.06 10.16 -19.31
C ARG A 110 -16.85 10.69 -17.89
N ARG A 111 -17.11 9.87 -16.87
CA ARG A 111 -16.90 10.23 -15.45
C ARG A 111 -15.45 10.61 -15.15
N LEU A 112 -14.47 9.87 -15.66
CA LEU A 112 -13.05 10.22 -15.50
C LEU A 112 -12.70 11.57 -16.14
N ASN A 113 -13.23 11.86 -17.33
CA ASN A 113 -12.99 13.14 -18.00
C ASN A 113 -13.68 14.30 -17.26
N GLU A 114 -14.92 14.10 -16.80
CA GLU A 114 -15.62 15.10 -16.00
C GLU A 114 -14.93 15.34 -14.66
N PHE A 115 -14.41 14.29 -14.02
CA PHE A 115 -13.69 14.36 -12.76
C PHE A 115 -12.41 15.22 -12.85
N LEU A 116 -11.68 15.18 -13.97
CA LEU A 116 -10.51 16.03 -14.20
C LEU A 116 -10.88 17.48 -14.54
N ASN A 117 -11.97 17.66 -15.31
CA ASN A 117 -12.36 18.98 -15.80
C ASN A 117 -13.23 19.78 -14.81
N ASN A 118 -13.71 19.16 -13.73
CA ASN A 118 -14.54 19.80 -12.71
C ASN A 118 -13.97 19.54 -11.31
N PRO A 119 -12.81 20.12 -10.97
CA PRO A 119 -12.13 19.88 -9.69
C PRO A 119 -12.96 20.30 -8.47
N ASP A 120 -13.82 21.32 -8.62
CA ASP A 120 -14.70 21.84 -7.55
C ASP A 120 -15.77 20.83 -7.10
N LYS A 121 -16.00 19.75 -7.89
CA LYS A 121 -16.87 18.65 -7.48
C LYS A 121 -16.08 17.65 -6.64
N SER A 122 -16.37 17.65 -5.34
CA SER A 122 -15.72 16.81 -4.33
C SER A 122 -16.35 15.43 -4.17
N ASP A 123 -17.49 15.15 -4.81
CA ASP A 123 -18.26 13.91 -4.69
C ASP A 123 -17.63 12.69 -5.39
N GLY A 124 -16.49 12.88 -6.07
CA GLY A 124 -15.75 11.81 -6.72
C GLY A 124 -16.42 11.20 -7.95
N MET A 125 -17.58 11.71 -8.38
CA MET A 125 -18.35 11.16 -9.52
C MET A 125 -18.66 9.66 -9.39
N GLY A 126 -18.71 9.12 -8.15
CA GLY A 126 -18.85 7.68 -7.92
C GLY A 126 -17.71 6.84 -8.50
N LEU A 127 -16.50 7.40 -8.60
CA LEU A 127 -15.29 6.67 -8.97
C LEU A 127 -14.78 5.87 -7.77
N PRO A 128 -14.53 4.56 -7.92
CA PRO A 128 -14.24 3.71 -6.77
C PRO A 128 -13.00 4.12 -6.00
N SER A 129 -13.07 4.05 -4.67
CA SER A 129 -11.97 4.40 -3.76
C SER A 129 -11.53 5.87 -3.77
N TRP A 130 -12.30 6.79 -4.37
CA TRP A 130 -11.92 8.21 -4.41
C TRP A 130 -11.81 8.83 -3.01
N GLU A 131 -12.78 8.59 -2.14
CA GLU A 131 -12.78 9.19 -0.80
C GLU A 131 -11.55 8.76 0.01
N SER A 132 -11.25 7.45 0.05
CA SER A 132 -10.05 6.93 0.70
C SER A 132 -8.76 7.47 0.07
N TYR A 133 -8.73 7.65 -1.26
CA TYR A 133 -7.58 8.21 -1.95
C TYR A 133 -7.38 9.69 -1.58
N ARG A 134 -8.44 10.50 -1.66
CA ARG A 134 -8.43 11.93 -1.31
C ARG A 134 -7.94 12.13 0.12
N ASP A 135 -8.50 11.40 1.08
CA ASP A 135 -8.20 11.61 2.49
C ASP A 135 -6.73 11.28 2.83
N ARG A 136 -6.11 10.36 2.09
CA ARG A 136 -4.72 9.92 2.32
C ARG A 136 -3.70 10.67 1.48
N ILE A 137 -4.05 11.03 0.25
CA ILE A 137 -3.11 11.53 -0.75
C ILE A 137 -3.36 13.00 -1.10
N GLY A 138 -4.63 13.42 -1.14
CA GLY A 138 -5.08 14.76 -1.48
C GLY A 138 -5.89 14.83 -2.78
N GLU A 139 -6.39 16.03 -3.07
CA GLU A 139 -7.22 16.34 -4.25
C GLU A 139 -6.64 17.39 -5.19
N GLU A 140 -5.38 17.75 -4.99
CA GLU A 140 -4.65 18.63 -5.90
C GLU A 140 -4.69 18.10 -7.35
N PRO A 141 -4.55 18.96 -8.38
CA PRO A 141 -4.64 18.55 -9.79
C PRO A 141 -3.77 17.34 -10.15
N GLU A 142 -2.54 17.28 -9.64
CA GLU A 142 -1.60 16.18 -9.86
C GLU A 142 -2.05 14.89 -9.17
N ALA A 143 -2.70 14.98 -8.00
CA ALA A 143 -3.27 13.84 -7.29
C ALA A 143 -4.49 13.27 -8.02
N ARG A 144 -5.39 14.14 -8.51
CA ARG A 144 -6.54 13.73 -9.35
C ARG A 144 -6.08 13.06 -10.64
N GLN A 145 -5.01 13.57 -11.26
CA GLN A 145 -4.42 12.98 -12.46
C GLN A 145 -3.91 11.56 -12.19
N ILE A 146 -3.15 11.34 -11.11
CA ILE A 146 -2.69 9.99 -10.73
C ILE A 146 -3.87 9.07 -10.44
N PHE A 147 -4.88 9.54 -9.72
CA PHE A 147 -6.08 8.74 -9.45
C PHE A 147 -6.76 8.28 -10.75
N VAL A 148 -6.90 9.16 -11.74
CA VAL A 148 -7.45 8.77 -13.05
C VAL A 148 -6.55 7.78 -13.79
N GLU A 149 -5.23 7.92 -13.69
CA GLU A 149 -4.32 6.93 -14.27
C GLU A 149 -4.43 5.56 -13.58
N MET A 150 -4.63 5.53 -12.26
CA MET A 150 -4.91 4.30 -11.51
C MET A 150 -6.21 3.65 -11.98
N GLN A 151 -7.29 4.43 -12.13
CA GLN A 151 -8.59 3.97 -12.62
C GLN A 151 -8.50 3.39 -14.04
N LYS A 152 -7.74 4.03 -14.94
CA LYS A 152 -7.53 3.52 -16.31
C LYS A 152 -6.68 2.25 -16.33
N ALA A 153 -5.70 2.13 -15.44
CA ALA A 153 -4.77 1.02 -15.44
C ALA A 153 -5.35 -0.24 -14.79
N THR A 154 -6.08 -0.08 -13.68
CA THR A 154 -6.53 -1.16 -12.79
C THR A 154 -7.87 -0.82 -12.12
N PRO A 155 -8.98 -0.66 -12.89
CA PRO A 155 -10.28 -0.29 -12.33
C PRO A 155 -10.79 -1.33 -11.33
N GLU A 156 -10.65 -2.62 -11.67
CA GLU A 156 -11.06 -3.75 -10.82
C GLU A 156 -10.40 -3.75 -9.42
N LEU A 157 -9.13 -3.33 -9.34
CA LEU A 157 -8.42 -3.24 -8.06
C LEU A 157 -9.03 -2.17 -7.15
N LEU A 158 -9.36 -1.00 -7.72
CA LEU A 158 -9.94 0.10 -6.95
C LEU A 158 -11.40 -0.17 -6.57
N GLU A 159 -12.15 -0.86 -7.44
CA GLU A 159 -13.50 -1.33 -7.13
C GLU A 159 -13.50 -2.39 -6.02
N THR A 160 -12.59 -3.37 -6.12
CA THR A 160 -12.41 -4.41 -5.10
C THR A 160 -12.00 -3.80 -3.76
N LEU A 161 -11.08 -2.82 -3.79
CA LEU A 161 -10.61 -2.20 -2.56
C LEU A 161 -11.74 -1.50 -1.78
N GLU A 162 -12.69 -0.89 -2.49
CA GLU A 162 -13.84 -0.21 -1.89
C GLU A 162 -14.92 -1.18 -1.40
N HIS A 163 -15.27 -2.17 -2.22
CA HIS A 163 -16.45 -3.01 -1.96
C HIS A 163 -16.13 -4.38 -1.33
N ASN A 164 -14.92 -4.89 -1.53
CA ASN A 164 -14.49 -6.19 -1.03
C ASN A 164 -12.99 -6.20 -0.66
N PRO A 165 -12.58 -5.43 0.37
CA PRO A 165 -11.17 -5.28 0.74
C PRO A 165 -10.50 -6.63 1.06
N ALA A 166 -11.24 -7.62 1.56
CA ALA A 166 -10.72 -8.95 1.85
C ALA A 166 -10.16 -9.69 0.62
N ALA A 167 -10.69 -9.42 -0.58
CA ALA A 167 -10.20 -10.00 -1.84
C ALA A 167 -9.04 -9.21 -2.47
N THR A 168 -8.71 -8.02 -1.94
CA THR A 168 -7.68 -7.15 -2.51
C THR A 168 -6.31 -7.82 -2.68
N PRO A 169 -5.79 -8.63 -1.71
CA PRO A 169 -4.50 -9.29 -1.88
C PRO A 169 -4.45 -10.21 -3.11
N GLU A 170 -5.53 -10.92 -3.40
CA GLU A 170 -5.64 -11.80 -4.58
C GLU A 170 -5.61 -10.99 -5.88
N ILE A 171 -6.36 -9.89 -5.93
CA ILE A 171 -6.39 -9.00 -7.10
C ILE A 171 -5.03 -8.32 -7.32
N VAL A 172 -4.35 -7.90 -6.25
CA VAL A 172 -2.98 -7.37 -6.32
C VAL A 172 -2.02 -8.42 -6.88
N ALA A 173 -2.06 -9.65 -6.37
CA ALA A 173 -1.20 -10.74 -6.85
C ALA A 173 -1.45 -11.07 -8.33
N ALA A 174 -2.72 -11.18 -8.74
CA ALA A 174 -3.09 -11.39 -10.14
C ALA A 174 -2.57 -10.26 -11.05
N ARG A 175 -2.69 -9.01 -10.60
CA ARG A 175 -2.20 -7.86 -11.36
C ARG A 175 -0.67 -7.85 -11.46
N VAL A 176 0.02 -8.17 -10.39
CA VAL A 176 1.49 -8.30 -10.37
C VAL A 176 1.94 -9.36 -11.38
N ALA A 177 1.28 -10.52 -11.45
CA ALA A 177 1.60 -11.58 -12.40
C ALA A 177 1.48 -11.11 -13.86
N VAL A 178 0.40 -10.38 -14.20
CA VAL A 178 0.20 -9.81 -15.54
C VAL A 178 1.32 -8.82 -15.91
N LEU A 179 1.68 -7.93 -14.99
CA LEU A 179 2.75 -6.95 -15.21
C LEU A 179 4.13 -7.63 -15.34
N GLN A 180 4.39 -8.65 -14.54
CA GLN A 180 5.62 -9.44 -14.60
C GLN A 180 5.75 -10.17 -15.95
N GLN A 181 4.66 -10.79 -16.43
CA GLN A 181 4.64 -11.44 -17.74
C GLN A 181 4.93 -10.43 -18.87
N GLY A 182 4.39 -9.22 -18.79
CA GLY A 182 4.68 -8.14 -19.74
C GLY A 182 6.17 -7.74 -19.76
N LEU A 183 6.82 -7.72 -18.59
CA LEU A 183 8.25 -7.40 -18.48
C LEU A 183 9.17 -8.52 -18.99
N GLN A 184 8.74 -9.78 -18.85
CA GLN A 184 9.52 -10.95 -19.24
C GLN A 184 9.36 -11.30 -20.73
N ASN A 185 8.38 -10.73 -21.42
CA ASN A 185 8.16 -11.01 -22.83
C ASN A 185 9.30 -10.42 -23.70
N PRO A 186 10.13 -11.25 -24.37
CA PRO A 186 11.28 -10.75 -25.11
C PRO A 186 10.92 -10.08 -26.43
N THR A 187 9.75 -10.37 -27.01
CA THR A 187 9.32 -9.80 -28.30
C THR A 187 8.51 -8.53 -28.14
N ASP A 188 7.82 -8.37 -27.01
CA ASP A 188 6.99 -7.21 -26.71
C ASP A 188 7.07 -6.90 -25.22
N ARG A 189 8.24 -6.40 -24.79
CA ARG A 189 8.49 -6.02 -23.40
C ARG A 189 7.67 -4.79 -23.06
N ARG A 190 6.72 -4.95 -22.14
CA ARG A 190 5.83 -3.87 -21.68
C ARG A 190 6.15 -3.51 -20.24
N GLU A 191 6.62 -2.29 -20.03
CA GLU A 191 6.81 -1.77 -18.66
C GLU A 191 5.45 -1.42 -18.03
N PRO A 192 5.31 -1.59 -16.70
CA PRO A 192 4.16 -1.08 -15.96
C PRO A 192 4.01 0.44 -16.14
N THR A 193 2.77 0.89 -16.37
CA THR A 193 2.45 2.33 -16.38
C THR A 193 2.53 2.92 -14.97
N VAL A 194 2.72 4.23 -14.86
CA VAL A 194 2.74 4.94 -13.57
C VAL A 194 1.45 4.69 -12.80
N GLY A 195 0.29 4.83 -13.45
CA GLY A 195 -1.02 4.50 -12.85
C GLY A 195 -1.14 3.08 -12.32
N ALA A 196 -0.60 2.07 -13.03
CA ALA A 196 -0.64 0.69 -12.56
C ALA A 196 0.18 0.50 -11.27
N VAL A 197 1.39 1.06 -11.21
CA VAL A 197 2.24 0.99 -10.01
C VAL A 197 1.62 1.80 -8.87
N ALA A 198 1.10 3.00 -9.14
CA ALA A 198 0.42 3.84 -8.16
C ALA A 198 -0.78 3.12 -7.52
N ALA A 199 -1.56 2.36 -8.30
CA ALA A 199 -2.70 1.60 -7.78
C ALA A 199 -2.27 0.47 -6.86
N LEU A 200 -1.21 -0.25 -7.21
CA LEU A 200 -0.63 -1.31 -6.36
C LEU A 200 -0.10 -0.73 -5.05
N LEU A 201 0.62 0.41 -5.10
CA LEU A 201 1.11 1.11 -3.92
C LEU A 201 -0.04 1.60 -3.04
N PHE A 202 -1.10 2.16 -3.64
CA PHE A 202 -2.27 2.63 -2.92
C PHE A 202 -2.95 1.48 -2.16
N ALA A 203 -3.23 0.37 -2.84
CA ALA A 203 -3.86 -0.81 -2.25
C ALA A 203 -2.97 -1.44 -1.16
N ALA A 204 -1.68 -1.66 -1.45
CA ALA A 204 -0.73 -2.22 -0.49
C ALA A 204 -0.50 -1.30 0.72
N GLY A 205 -0.72 0.01 0.57
CA GLY A 205 -0.63 0.97 1.66
C GLY A 205 -1.81 0.95 2.64
N GLN A 206 -2.92 0.23 2.35
CA GLN A 206 -4.13 0.23 3.18
C GLN A 206 -3.95 -0.62 4.46
N GLU A 207 -4.30 -0.07 5.63
CA GLU A 207 -4.00 -0.68 6.94
C GLU A 207 -4.49 -2.12 7.10
N ASN A 208 -5.65 -2.44 6.52
CA ASN A 208 -6.28 -3.76 6.62
C ASN A 208 -5.87 -4.72 5.48
N ILE A 209 -4.98 -4.30 4.59
CA ILE A 209 -4.49 -5.10 3.48
C ILE A 209 -3.08 -5.58 3.79
N ASN A 210 -2.90 -6.90 3.75
CA ASN A 210 -1.62 -7.56 3.87
C ASN A 210 -1.26 -8.22 2.54
N ILE A 211 -0.08 -7.89 2.01
CA ILE A 211 0.43 -8.42 0.75
C ILE A 211 1.56 -9.39 1.09
N ASP A 212 1.54 -10.59 0.51
CA ASP A 212 2.58 -11.59 0.77
C ASP A 212 3.97 -11.11 0.29
N HIS A 213 5.01 -11.80 0.77
CA HIS A 213 6.40 -11.43 0.50
C HIS A 213 6.76 -11.42 -0.99
N ASN A 214 6.30 -12.41 -1.77
CA ASN A 214 6.67 -12.51 -3.18
C ASN A 214 6.01 -11.39 -3.97
N THR A 215 4.72 -11.16 -3.73
CA THR A 215 3.98 -10.06 -4.36
C THR A 215 4.59 -8.70 -3.98
N SER A 216 4.91 -8.50 -2.70
CA SER A 216 5.58 -7.28 -2.22
C SER A 216 6.92 -7.03 -2.92
N SER A 217 7.73 -8.07 -3.10
CA SER A 217 9.02 -7.96 -3.78
C SER A 217 8.88 -7.41 -5.20
N TYR A 218 7.86 -7.86 -5.95
CA TYR A 218 7.59 -7.36 -7.29
C TYR A 218 7.05 -5.93 -7.30
N VAL A 219 6.17 -5.56 -6.38
CA VAL A 219 5.66 -4.18 -6.29
C VAL A 219 6.82 -3.20 -6.02
N TYR A 220 7.76 -3.54 -5.11
CA TYR A 220 8.98 -2.76 -4.92
C TYR A 220 9.90 -2.77 -6.14
N GLN A 221 9.97 -3.86 -6.91
CA GLN A 221 10.74 -3.88 -8.16
C GLN A 221 10.13 -2.92 -9.21
N PHE A 222 8.81 -2.76 -9.23
CA PHE A 222 8.14 -1.89 -10.21
C PHE A 222 8.44 -0.42 -10.00
N VAL A 223 8.76 0.02 -8.78
CA VAL A 223 9.12 1.43 -8.55
C VAL A 223 10.46 1.82 -9.17
N TYR A 224 11.26 0.87 -9.63
CA TYR A 224 12.52 1.13 -10.34
C TYR A 224 12.40 1.09 -11.88
N GLN A 225 11.21 0.79 -12.41
CA GLN A 225 11.00 0.84 -13.86
C GLN A 225 11.09 2.28 -14.36
N LYS A 226 11.55 2.45 -15.61
CA LYS A 226 11.98 3.75 -16.13
C LYS A 226 10.89 4.81 -15.98
N GLY A 227 9.68 4.50 -16.42
CA GLY A 227 8.56 5.46 -16.38
C GLY A 227 8.19 5.90 -14.96
N PHE A 228 8.12 4.97 -14.01
CA PHE A 228 7.82 5.31 -12.61
C PHE A 228 8.97 6.11 -11.97
N ARG A 229 10.22 5.67 -12.19
CA ARG A 229 11.41 6.34 -11.66
C ARG A 229 11.52 7.79 -12.13
N GLU A 230 11.27 8.05 -13.41
CA GLU A 230 11.26 9.41 -13.96
C GLU A 230 10.17 10.26 -13.30
N ALA A 231 8.95 9.72 -13.17
CA ALA A 231 7.82 10.43 -12.58
C ALA A 231 8.02 10.77 -11.10
N ILE A 232 8.52 9.83 -10.28
CA ILE A 232 8.75 10.05 -8.84
C ILE A 232 9.97 10.93 -8.54
N THR A 233 10.91 11.07 -9.48
CA THR A 233 12.14 11.85 -9.26
C THR A 233 11.99 13.29 -9.74
N ALA A 234 11.39 13.50 -10.91
CA ALA A 234 11.34 14.82 -11.56
C ALA A 234 10.01 15.13 -12.24
N GLY A 235 9.03 14.22 -12.19
CA GLY A 235 7.72 14.43 -12.79
C GLY A 235 6.85 15.41 -11.99
N PRO A 236 5.81 15.99 -12.62
CA PRO A 236 4.88 16.87 -11.92
C PRO A 236 4.14 16.14 -10.80
N GLN A 237 3.91 14.83 -10.94
CA GLN A 237 3.24 14.01 -9.91
C GLN A 237 4.19 13.50 -8.81
N ARG A 238 5.43 14.00 -8.75
CA ARG A 238 6.47 13.54 -7.82
C ARG A 238 5.95 13.40 -6.39
N GLU A 239 5.39 14.46 -5.82
CA GLU A 239 4.98 14.45 -4.40
C GLU A 239 3.84 13.46 -4.14
N THR A 240 2.88 13.35 -5.06
CA THR A 240 1.81 12.34 -5.01
C THR A 240 2.37 10.91 -4.98
N LEU A 241 3.30 10.60 -5.88
CA LEU A 241 3.92 9.27 -5.96
C LEU A 241 4.78 8.97 -4.73
N ARG A 242 5.48 9.98 -4.19
CA ARG A 242 6.23 9.87 -2.94
C ARG A 242 5.33 9.56 -1.74
N ARG A 243 4.17 10.22 -1.63
CA ARG A 243 3.17 9.92 -0.59
C ARG A 243 2.63 8.50 -0.69
N LEU A 244 2.30 8.05 -1.91
CA LEU A 244 1.84 6.67 -2.15
C LEU A 244 2.88 5.63 -1.71
N LEU A 245 4.12 5.78 -2.17
CA LEU A 245 5.22 4.89 -1.84
C LEU A 245 5.57 4.95 -0.34
N GLY A 246 5.67 6.15 0.23
CA GLY A 246 5.94 6.37 1.65
C GLY A 246 4.87 5.76 2.56
N GLY A 247 3.60 5.85 2.16
CA GLY A 247 2.48 5.24 2.89
C GLY A 247 2.62 3.72 3.03
N TRP A 248 3.12 3.04 1.99
CA TRP A 248 3.40 1.61 2.06
C TRP A 248 4.70 1.29 2.81
N ILE A 249 5.79 2.03 2.54
CA ILE A 249 7.08 1.87 3.23
C ILE A 249 6.92 1.97 4.75
N ARG A 250 6.13 2.94 5.23
CA ARG A 250 5.89 3.16 6.67
C ARG A 250 5.37 1.90 7.37
N ARG A 251 4.66 1.03 6.65
CA ARG A 251 4.05 -0.20 7.17
C ARG A 251 4.96 -1.43 7.05
N ALA A 252 6.07 -1.34 6.31
CA ALA A 252 6.96 -2.48 6.11
C ALA A 252 7.43 -3.05 7.47
N ASP A 253 7.33 -4.35 7.66
CA ASP A 253 7.58 -5.00 8.94
C ASP A 253 8.22 -6.38 8.77
N GLY A 254 8.60 -6.96 9.91
CA GLY A 254 9.23 -8.27 9.99
C GLY A 254 10.44 -8.42 9.08
N ASP A 255 10.52 -9.60 8.48
CA ASP A 255 11.67 -10.08 7.71
C ASP A 255 11.85 -9.37 6.36
N THR A 256 10.80 -8.69 5.91
CA THR A 256 10.72 -8.04 4.59
C THR A 256 10.81 -6.52 4.71
N ALA A 257 10.90 -5.99 5.94
CA ALA A 257 10.99 -4.55 6.21
C ALA A 257 12.09 -3.86 5.40
N TYR A 258 13.23 -4.56 5.20
CA TYR A 258 14.35 -4.04 4.41
C TYR A 258 13.96 -3.74 2.95
N GLN A 259 12.99 -4.45 2.38
CA GLN A 259 12.53 -4.23 1.00
C GLN A 259 11.88 -2.86 0.83
N GLY A 260 11.22 -2.35 1.86
CA GLY A 260 10.70 -0.98 1.90
C GLY A 260 11.75 0.06 2.24
N MET A 261 12.77 -0.30 3.03
CA MET A 261 13.88 0.60 3.37
C MET A 261 14.74 0.98 2.16
N ILE A 262 14.99 0.05 1.23
CA ILE A 262 15.81 0.31 0.03
C ILE A 262 15.23 1.47 -0.81
N PRO A 263 13.96 1.45 -1.27
CA PRO A 263 13.38 2.57 -1.99
C PRO A 263 13.24 3.82 -1.11
N ALA A 264 13.10 3.68 0.21
CA ALA A 264 13.09 4.83 1.11
C ALA A 264 14.40 5.60 1.05
N VAL A 265 15.53 4.89 1.07
CA VAL A 265 16.87 5.47 0.92
C VAL A 265 17.05 6.04 -0.49
N HIS A 266 16.69 5.26 -1.52
CA HIS A 266 16.90 5.65 -2.91
C HIS A 266 16.13 6.93 -3.29
N TYR A 267 14.89 7.06 -2.82
CA TYR A 267 14.04 8.21 -3.05
C TYR A 267 14.07 9.22 -1.90
N GLU A 268 14.90 9.03 -0.88
CA GLU A 268 15.00 9.92 0.29
C GLU A 268 13.64 10.19 0.95
N LEU A 269 12.90 9.12 1.26
CA LEU A 269 11.58 9.15 1.89
C LEU A 269 11.70 8.93 3.41
N PRO A 270 11.42 9.96 4.24
CA PRO A 270 11.59 9.86 5.69
C PRO A 270 10.72 8.77 6.35
N GLU A 271 9.67 8.31 5.66
CA GLU A 271 8.84 7.18 6.08
C GLU A 271 9.64 5.89 6.32
N GLY A 272 10.81 5.74 5.68
CA GLY A 272 11.73 4.63 5.91
C GLY A 272 12.28 4.56 7.34
N LEU A 273 12.27 5.67 8.10
CA LEU A 273 12.72 5.67 9.48
C LEU A 273 11.86 4.79 10.39
N GLN A 274 10.56 4.73 10.14
CA GLN A 274 9.64 3.94 10.97
C GLN A 274 9.97 2.45 10.96
N PRO A 275 10.06 1.76 9.81
CA PRO A 275 10.50 0.38 9.79
C PRO A 275 11.92 0.21 10.33
N ALA A 276 12.84 1.16 10.10
CA ALA A 276 14.21 1.06 10.61
C ALA A 276 14.26 1.09 12.15
N ILE A 277 13.51 2.00 12.77
CA ILE A 277 13.39 2.08 14.23
C ILE A 277 12.82 0.76 14.77
N ARG A 278 11.70 0.27 14.20
CA ARG A 278 11.10 -1.00 14.61
C ARG A 278 12.08 -2.17 14.50
N THR A 279 12.88 -2.24 13.44
CA THR A 279 13.88 -3.28 13.23
C THR A 279 15.00 -3.22 14.27
N LEU A 280 15.54 -2.04 14.57
CA LEU A 280 16.66 -1.89 15.52
C LEU A 280 16.24 -2.04 16.99
N SER A 281 14.96 -1.79 17.31
CA SER A 281 14.41 -2.02 18.65
C SER A 281 14.15 -3.50 18.98
N GLN A 282 14.39 -4.43 18.05
CA GLN A 282 14.14 -5.86 18.25
C GLN A 282 15.46 -6.61 18.51
N PRO A 283 15.79 -6.94 19.79
CA PRO A 283 17.10 -7.48 20.16
C PRO A 283 17.42 -8.87 19.58
N ASN A 284 16.39 -9.64 19.19
CA ASN A 284 16.53 -11.02 18.73
C ASN A 284 16.25 -11.22 17.23
N LEU A 285 16.22 -10.14 16.42
CA LEU A 285 16.02 -10.32 14.98
C LEU A 285 17.24 -11.03 14.39
N ALA A 286 17.09 -12.29 14.00
CA ALA A 286 18.16 -13.14 13.44
C ALA A 286 18.68 -12.65 12.07
N GLN A 287 18.13 -11.56 11.54
CA GLN A 287 18.28 -11.14 10.16
C GLN A 287 19.22 -9.95 10.03
N GLN A 288 20.51 -10.28 9.93
CA GLN A 288 21.62 -9.33 9.80
C GLN A 288 21.39 -8.30 8.69
N HIS A 289 20.81 -8.71 7.56
CA HIS A 289 20.59 -7.84 6.41
C HIS A 289 19.56 -6.73 6.70
N ALA A 290 18.47 -7.03 7.41
CA ALA A 290 17.46 -6.04 7.77
C ALA A 290 18.01 -5.01 8.78
N ARG A 291 18.76 -5.49 9.79
CA ARG A 291 19.39 -4.60 10.78
C ARG A 291 20.41 -3.66 10.15
N LEU A 292 21.24 -4.18 9.22
CA LEU A 292 22.17 -3.35 8.48
C LEU A 292 21.44 -2.21 7.74
N TYR A 293 20.43 -2.55 6.95
CA TYR A 293 19.68 -1.54 6.21
C TYR A 293 18.99 -0.54 7.14
N ALA A 294 18.54 -0.98 8.31
CA ALA A 294 17.98 -0.09 9.32
C ALA A 294 19.03 0.91 9.85
N ILE A 295 20.27 0.50 10.10
CA ILE A 295 21.37 1.43 10.46
C ILE A 295 21.60 2.45 9.33
N LEU A 296 21.68 1.99 8.08
CA LEU A 296 21.90 2.87 6.93
C LEU A 296 20.75 3.86 6.71
N VAL A 297 19.51 3.43 6.90
CA VAL A 297 18.33 4.29 6.87
C VAL A 297 18.41 5.36 7.96
N VAL A 298 18.76 4.96 9.19
CA VAL A 298 18.92 5.91 10.29
C VAL A 298 20.04 6.91 9.97
N ALA A 299 21.17 6.45 9.43
CA ALA A 299 22.25 7.34 9.02
C ALA A 299 21.80 8.34 7.94
N LYS A 300 21.10 7.87 6.90
CA LYS A 300 20.73 8.69 5.73
C LYS A 300 19.54 9.63 5.97
N LEU A 301 18.54 9.17 6.71
CA LEU A 301 17.24 9.83 6.85
C LEU A 301 16.97 10.31 8.27
N GLY A 302 17.73 9.83 9.24
CA GLY A 302 17.50 10.07 10.67
C GLY A 302 18.12 11.37 11.15
N ASN A 303 18.11 11.54 12.46
CA ASN A 303 18.72 12.67 13.13
C ASN A 303 19.20 12.25 14.53
N ARG A 304 19.70 13.22 15.30
CA ARG A 304 20.25 13.00 16.65
C ARG A 304 19.29 12.30 17.63
N ARG A 305 17.98 12.29 17.38
CA ARG A 305 17.00 11.53 18.19
C ARG A 305 17.20 10.01 18.12
N GLN A 306 17.87 9.50 17.10
CA GLN A 306 18.16 8.07 16.93
C GLN A 306 19.54 7.66 17.47
N ILE A 307 20.30 8.56 18.11
CA ILE A 307 21.62 8.23 18.67
C ILE A 307 21.54 7.05 19.63
N GLU A 308 20.63 7.10 20.62
CA GLU A 308 20.52 6.02 21.63
C GLU A 308 20.15 4.67 21.02
N LEU A 309 19.36 4.69 19.94
CA LEU A 309 18.98 3.48 19.21
C LEU A 309 20.19 2.83 18.50
N LEU A 310 21.08 3.64 17.92
CA LEU A 310 22.32 3.14 17.30
C LEU A 310 23.38 2.75 18.34
N GLU A 311 23.45 3.44 19.48
CA GLU A 311 24.34 3.08 20.60
C GLU A 311 24.09 1.65 21.09
N GLN A 312 22.83 1.19 21.07
CA GLN A 312 22.46 -0.19 21.42
C GLN A 312 23.06 -1.24 20.47
N GLN A 313 23.53 -0.84 19.29
CA GLN A 313 24.12 -1.74 18.29
C GLN A 313 25.65 -1.85 18.42
N LEU A 314 26.29 -1.07 19.31
CA LEU A 314 27.76 -1.01 19.44
C LEU A 314 28.39 -2.28 20.02
N ASP A 315 27.58 -3.17 20.60
CA ASP A 315 28.04 -4.48 21.09
C ASP A 315 27.84 -5.61 20.06
N ASP A 316 27.21 -5.33 18.90
CA ASP A 316 26.98 -6.33 17.86
C ASP A 316 28.27 -6.59 17.05
N LYS A 317 28.96 -7.68 17.41
CA LYS A 317 30.21 -8.12 16.77
C LYS A 317 30.00 -8.97 15.52
N LEU A 318 28.76 -9.14 15.04
CA LEU A 318 28.51 -9.94 13.86
C LEU A 318 29.22 -9.33 12.65
N ALA A 319 30.02 -10.17 11.99
CA ALA A 319 30.71 -9.81 10.77
C ALA A 319 29.72 -9.62 9.63
N TYR A 320 29.97 -8.63 8.79
CA TYR A 320 29.18 -8.32 7.60
C TYR A 320 30.07 -8.32 6.35
N GLY A 321 29.59 -8.96 5.29
CA GLY A 321 30.32 -9.10 4.03
C GLY A 321 31.52 -10.04 4.13
N GLY A 322 32.29 -10.11 3.03
CA GLY A 322 33.56 -10.84 3.00
C GLY A 322 34.71 -9.97 3.49
N ASN A 323 35.81 -10.61 3.90
CA ASN A 323 37.02 -9.90 4.30
C ASN A 323 37.62 -9.14 3.10
N GLN A 324 37.96 -7.87 3.29
CA GLN A 324 38.67 -7.08 2.28
C GLN A 324 40.16 -7.03 2.61
N LYS A 325 41.02 -7.26 1.62
CA LYS A 325 42.46 -7.04 1.77
C LYS A 325 42.85 -5.70 1.16
N ILE A 326 43.30 -4.78 2.00
CA ILE A 326 43.81 -3.47 1.59
C ILE A 326 45.25 -3.37 2.10
N ASN A 327 46.21 -3.15 1.20
CA ASN A 327 47.64 -3.06 1.55
C ASN A 327 48.14 -4.24 2.41
N ASN A 328 47.68 -5.47 2.08
CA ASN A 328 48.01 -6.70 2.80
C ASN A 328 47.47 -6.80 4.25
N VAL A 329 46.60 -5.87 4.65
CA VAL A 329 45.84 -5.90 5.91
C VAL A 329 44.43 -6.39 5.61
N GLU A 330 43.93 -7.30 6.44
CA GLU A 330 42.59 -7.87 6.32
C GLU A 330 41.60 -7.09 7.16
N TYR A 331 40.58 -6.52 6.50
CA TYR A 331 39.49 -5.78 7.11
C TYR A 331 38.23 -6.64 7.11
N GLN A 332 37.58 -6.73 8.27
CA GLN A 332 36.28 -7.34 8.42
C GLN A 332 35.35 -6.34 9.09
N SER A 333 34.35 -5.87 8.34
CA SER A 333 33.30 -5.00 8.84
C SER A 333 32.44 -5.76 9.86
N GLN A 334 32.15 -5.11 10.99
CA GLN A 334 31.20 -5.63 11.97
C GLN A 334 30.00 -4.68 12.10
N MET A 335 28.85 -5.19 12.55
CA MET A 335 27.64 -4.39 12.71
C MET A 335 27.89 -3.16 13.61
N ARG A 336 28.65 -3.33 14.70
CA ARG A 336 29.08 -2.22 15.57
C ARG A 336 29.95 -1.16 14.89
N ASP A 337 30.75 -1.54 13.89
CA ASP A 337 31.60 -0.59 13.14
C ASP A 337 30.71 0.32 12.28
N ILE A 338 29.69 -0.27 11.66
CA ILE A 338 28.70 0.42 10.82
C ILE A 338 27.81 1.33 11.68
N ALA A 339 27.38 0.85 12.86
CA ALA A 339 26.64 1.66 13.82
C ALA A 339 27.48 2.86 14.31
N LEU A 340 28.76 2.65 14.62
CA LEU A 340 29.67 3.69 15.07
C LEU A 340 29.93 4.75 13.97
N ALA A 341 30.13 4.34 12.72
CA ALA A 341 30.26 5.29 11.61
C ALA A 341 28.98 6.11 11.40
N ALA A 342 27.81 5.47 11.51
CA ALA A 342 26.51 6.16 11.45
C ALA A 342 26.33 7.17 12.61
N LEU A 343 26.81 6.84 13.81
CA LEU A 343 26.75 7.73 14.97
C LEU A 343 27.58 9.01 14.77
N TRP A 344 28.81 8.89 14.28
CA TRP A 344 29.64 10.05 13.93
C TRP A 344 28.98 10.91 12.85
N HIS A 345 28.41 10.26 11.82
CA HIS A 345 27.66 10.97 10.78
C HIS A 345 26.46 11.76 11.34
N LEU A 346 25.68 11.19 12.27
CA LEU A 346 24.51 11.87 12.86
C LEU A 346 24.86 13.09 13.74
N VAL A 347 26.10 13.17 14.22
CA VAL A 347 26.59 14.32 14.99
C VAL A 347 27.38 15.30 14.13
N ASP A 348 27.36 15.11 12.81
CA ASP A 348 28.02 15.96 11.81
C ASP A 348 29.56 15.95 11.90
N GLU A 349 30.15 14.87 12.42
CA GLU A 349 31.59 14.63 12.47
C GLU A 349 32.02 13.66 11.34
N ASP A 350 33.20 13.86 10.75
CA ASP A 350 33.73 12.94 9.73
C ASP A 350 34.24 11.66 10.40
N PRO A 351 33.69 10.46 10.08
CA PRO A 351 34.19 9.22 10.66
C PRO A 351 35.70 9.00 10.46
N LYS A 352 36.33 9.59 9.44
CA LYS A 352 37.78 9.51 9.25
C LYS A 352 38.57 10.13 10.40
N ASP A 353 38.07 11.21 10.99
CA ASP A 353 38.69 11.86 12.15
C ASP A 353 38.61 10.99 13.42
N HIS A 354 37.82 9.92 13.35
CA HIS A 354 37.60 8.94 14.42
C HIS A 354 38.13 7.54 14.06
N GLY A 355 39.10 7.46 13.14
CA GLY A 355 39.86 6.25 12.83
C GLY A 355 39.28 5.36 11.73
N PHE A 356 38.23 5.79 11.03
CA PHE A 356 37.71 5.08 9.85
C PHE A 356 38.49 5.46 8.57
N ASP A 357 39.80 5.21 8.54
CA ASP A 357 40.72 5.71 7.50
C ASP A 357 40.31 5.37 6.04
N HIS A 358 39.61 4.25 5.86
CA HIS A 358 39.24 3.74 4.54
C HIS A 358 37.76 3.91 4.17
N ILE A 359 36.96 4.54 5.03
CA ILE A 359 35.54 4.72 4.76
C ILE A 359 35.34 5.50 3.45
N ARG A 360 34.50 4.95 2.59
CA ARG A 360 34.12 5.54 1.30
C ARG A 360 32.69 6.05 1.39
N PRO A 361 32.46 7.36 1.25
CA PRO A 361 31.10 7.88 1.21
C PRO A 361 30.38 7.46 -0.07
N THR A 362 29.06 7.27 0.02
CA THR A 362 28.19 7.03 -1.13
C THR A 362 26.94 7.88 -1.03
N PRO A 363 26.46 8.50 -2.13
CA PRO A 363 25.23 9.28 -2.11
C PRO A 363 24.00 8.46 -1.67
N GLN A 364 24.01 7.16 -1.96
CA GLN A 364 22.89 6.26 -1.70
C GLN A 364 22.79 5.92 -0.21
N THR A 365 23.83 5.36 0.40
CA THR A 365 23.75 4.78 1.75
C THR A 365 24.61 5.50 2.79
N VAL A 366 24.98 6.76 2.53
CA VAL A 366 25.97 7.54 3.29
C VAL A 366 27.40 7.02 3.10
N PHE A 367 27.61 5.71 3.25
CA PHE A 367 28.89 5.04 3.06
C PHE A 367 28.74 3.66 2.42
N ASP A 368 29.81 3.21 1.76
CA ASP A 368 29.98 1.83 1.31
C ASP A 368 30.28 0.97 2.54
N VAL A 369 29.31 0.14 2.93
CA VAL A 369 29.41 -0.74 4.11
C VAL A 369 30.66 -1.61 4.12
N SER A 370 31.14 -2.01 2.95
CA SER A 370 32.32 -2.87 2.81
C SER A 370 33.64 -2.14 3.09
N SER A 371 33.60 -0.80 3.12
CA SER A 371 34.72 0.07 3.47
C SER A 371 34.74 0.50 4.94
N VAL A 372 33.71 0.12 5.72
CA VAL A 372 33.58 0.49 7.13
C VAL A 372 34.20 -0.59 8.01
N GLY A 373 35.26 -0.27 8.75
CA GLY A 373 35.90 -1.20 9.66
C GLY A 373 37.32 -0.78 10.03
N PHE A 374 37.99 -1.63 10.80
CA PHE A 374 39.31 -1.35 11.35
C PHE A 374 40.30 -2.47 11.03
N ALA A 375 41.59 -2.13 10.98
CA ALA A 375 42.68 -3.05 10.70
C ALA A 375 42.86 -4.13 11.77
N ASN A 376 42.46 -3.84 13.01
CA ASN A 376 42.56 -4.74 14.16
C ASN A 376 41.57 -4.32 15.26
N ASP A 377 41.40 -5.18 16.26
CA ASP A 377 40.50 -4.93 17.39
C ASP A 377 40.97 -3.78 18.31
N GLU A 378 42.26 -3.46 18.35
CA GLU A 378 42.78 -2.36 19.17
C GLU A 378 42.33 -1.00 18.62
N SER A 379 42.50 -0.76 17.31
CA SER A 379 42.01 0.45 16.63
C SER A 379 40.49 0.59 16.76
N ARG A 380 39.76 -0.54 16.67
CA ARG A 380 38.31 -0.57 16.86
C ARG A 380 37.92 -0.18 18.28
N GLN A 381 38.58 -0.75 19.28
CA GLN A 381 38.30 -0.47 20.68
C GLN A 381 38.56 1.01 21.00
N LYS A 382 39.65 1.56 20.45
CA LYS A 382 39.96 3.00 20.55
C LYS A 382 38.82 3.86 20.00
N ALA A 383 38.34 3.59 18.78
CA ALA A 383 37.25 4.37 18.18
C ALA A 383 35.93 4.27 18.98
N LEU A 384 35.63 3.10 19.55
CA LEU A 384 34.48 2.92 20.44
C LEU A 384 34.62 3.73 21.74
N ASP A 385 35.82 3.77 22.31
CA ASP A 385 36.09 4.51 23.54
C ASP A 385 36.09 6.03 23.29
N ASP A 386 36.57 6.47 22.12
CA ASP A 386 36.49 7.87 21.66
C ASP A 386 35.02 8.33 21.58
N TRP A 387 34.12 7.50 21.03
CA TRP A 387 32.69 7.79 21.01
C TRP A 387 32.08 7.88 22.42
N LYS A 388 32.41 6.94 23.30
CA LYS A 388 31.92 6.97 24.69
C LYS A 388 32.36 8.23 25.42
N GLN A 389 33.61 8.66 25.23
CA GLN A 389 34.12 9.91 25.81
C GLN A 389 33.40 11.14 25.25
N PHE A 390 33.18 11.19 23.94
CA PHE A 390 32.42 12.26 23.29
C PHE A 390 31.00 12.36 23.87
N ARG A 391 30.29 11.22 24.01
CA ARG A 391 28.93 11.18 24.53
C ARG A 391 28.83 11.53 26.01
N ALA A 392 29.81 11.13 26.82
CA ALA A 392 29.89 11.53 28.22
C ALA A 392 30.03 13.07 28.35
N LYS A 393 30.86 13.70 27.49
CA LYS A 393 31.01 15.16 27.46
C LYS A 393 29.73 15.87 27.02
N GLN A 394 29.04 15.38 25.98
CA GLN A 394 27.76 15.95 25.55
C GLN A 394 26.69 15.89 26.65
N LYS A 395 26.52 14.74 27.32
CA LYS A 395 25.54 14.61 28.40
C LYS A 395 25.85 15.57 29.57
N ALA A 396 27.12 15.73 29.91
CA ALA A 396 27.55 16.66 30.96
C ALA A 396 27.37 18.15 30.58
N SER A 397 27.37 18.50 29.28
CA SER A 397 27.05 19.86 28.83
C SER A 397 25.54 20.11 28.78
N ASP A 398 24.74 19.11 28.43
CA ASP A 398 23.28 19.21 28.38
C ASP A 398 22.68 19.35 29.79
N ASP A 399 23.23 18.63 30.77
CA ASP A 399 22.83 18.73 32.20
C ASP A 399 23.27 20.06 32.86
N ASN A 400 24.26 20.76 32.30
CA ASN A 400 24.77 22.06 32.79
C ASN A 400 24.26 23.27 31.98
N GLY A 401 23.35 23.07 31.03
CA GLY A 401 22.66 24.16 30.33
C GLY A 401 21.70 24.90 31.28
N PRO A 402 21.50 26.22 31.13
CA PRO A 402 20.67 26.97 32.07
C PRO A 402 19.25 26.42 32.06
N ALA A 403 18.73 26.10 33.25
CA ALA A 403 17.31 25.90 33.47
C ALA A 403 16.58 27.11 32.88
N LYS A 404 15.94 26.92 31.72
CA LYS A 404 15.04 27.93 31.15
C LYS A 404 13.94 28.14 32.17
N GLU A 405 13.88 29.36 32.66
CA GLU A 405 12.78 29.97 33.39
C GLU A 405 11.45 29.51 32.78
N ALA A 406 10.76 28.64 33.51
CA ALA A 406 9.31 28.60 33.46
C ALA A 406 8.81 29.71 34.39
N ASP A 407 7.79 30.41 33.92
CA ASP A 407 6.96 31.40 34.62
C ASP A 407 7.54 32.82 34.79
N ALA A 408 7.33 33.67 33.77
CA ALA A 408 6.68 34.97 33.93
C ALA A 408 6.46 35.66 32.57
N GLU A 409 5.33 35.40 31.92
CA GLU A 409 4.56 36.44 31.22
C GLU A 409 3.16 35.91 30.91
N ALA A 410 2.28 36.06 31.89
CA ALA A 410 0.89 36.38 31.63
C ALA A 410 0.79 37.90 31.47
N ASP A 411 -0.19 38.32 30.66
CA ASP A 411 -0.75 39.66 30.50
C ASP A 411 -0.09 40.62 29.48
N GLY A 412 -0.79 40.88 28.36
CA GLY A 412 -0.61 42.13 27.61
C GLY A 412 -0.82 42.11 26.08
N SER A 413 -2.07 42.31 25.65
CA SER A 413 -2.58 42.79 24.34
C SER A 413 -2.80 41.79 23.19
#